data_AF-L0K3U1-F1
#
_entry.id   AF-L0K3U1-F1
#
_cell.length_a   1.000
_cell.length_b   1.000
_cell.length_c   1.000
_cell.angle_alpha   90.00
_cell.angle_beta   90.00
_cell.angle_gamma   90.00
#
_symmetry.space_group_name_H-M   'P 1'
#
loop_
_entity.id
_entity.type
_entity.pdbx_description
1 polymer ?
#
loop_
_entity_poly.entity_id
_entity_poly.type
_entity_poly.pdbx_seq_one_letter_code
_entity_poly.pdbx_strand_id
1 'polypeptide(L)'
;MTTDRSRDETGVDESDGTAAGIRSRPSIAIIKRVANETGISPLELPPLNETVDVDALDRLLEDGDPDRPWPTLVFRYVDYRVRVGADGEIEVTDPDEDGISVVDEWTHVSVVEEPDDRPLAVRLVSAIADRSGWERSRVRTALAEIADPDALTQLNRRRENGVPRPGATVLFSVLGYDVVVDAGGTISLGSTLGRLKRTGGNVLIVGGVPDDLVDVASTNLLGDPDRNRRRLFALLDRNPGVVTDRLGPTSAGSARIVDYAISARSVATTGTPVGEGGHVVDEPTDLDEFAATVATRVRAFETGASLSEPGDLRLCVDSLRPIIDERGAEGTVALLEPIREAVRDVSGLGHFVLPVGRESPVVERLEPSFDATVELRAGDCGPQQRWHLHESGYTTDWIGLGRSDER
;
A
#
# COMPACT_ATOMS: atom_id res chain seq x y z
N MET A 1 -50.14 -43.76 39.62
CA MET A 1 -50.57 -43.44 38.25
C MET A 1 -50.27 -41.96 38.01
N THR A 2 -49.01 -41.54 38.20
CA THR A 2 -47.90 -41.53 37.21
C THR A 2 -48.17 -40.47 36.14
N THR A 3 -48.15 -39.18 36.47
CA THR A 3 -47.02 -38.22 36.35
C THR A 3 -46.20 -38.35 35.07
N ASP A 4 -46.64 -37.59 34.07
CA ASP A 4 -45.85 -37.00 33.00
C ASP A 4 -45.02 -35.84 33.58
N ARG A 5 -43.69 -35.94 33.48
CA ARG A 5 -42.73 -34.88 33.86
C ARG A 5 -41.41 -35.11 33.12
N SER A 6 -41.06 -34.08 32.37
CA SER A 6 -39.75 -33.68 31.85
C SER A 6 -38.52 -34.37 32.46
N ARG A 7 -37.67 -34.85 31.55
CA ARG A 7 -36.25 -35.18 31.75
C ARG A 7 -35.61 -34.85 30.40
N ASP A 8 -35.18 -33.63 30.14
CA ASP A 8 -33.94 -32.98 30.59
C ASP A 8 -32.75 -33.94 30.52
N GLU A 9 -32.30 -34.19 29.28
CA GLU A 9 -31.00 -34.78 28.98
C GLU A 9 -30.00 -33.64 28.80
N THR A 10 -29.26 -33.38 29.88
CA THR A 10 -28.01 -32.62 29.87
C THR A 10 -26.84 -33.60 29.91
N GLY A 11 -25.82 -33.30 29.11
CA GLY A 11 -24.50 -33.95 29.13
C GLY A 11 -24.18 -34.63 27.79
N VAL A 12 -23.15 -34.27 27.04
CA VAL A 12 -21.99 -33.40 27.32
C VAL A 12 -21.64 -32.76 25.98
N ASP A 13 -21.62 -31.43 25.97
CA ASP A 13 -20.99 -30.63 24.95
C ASP A 13 -19.48 -30.81 25.12
N GLU A 14 -18.90 -31.75 24.36
CA GLU A 14 -17.44 -31.84 24.18
C GLU A 14 -17.00 -30.62 23.37
N SER A 15 -16.94 -29.51 24.09
CA SER A 15 -16.02 -28.42 23.91
C SER A 15 -14.59 -28.97 23.92
N ASP A 16 -14.16 -29.54 22.79
CA ASP A 16 -12.74 -29.80 22.58
C ASP A 16 -12.08 -28.51 22.10
N GLY A 17 -11.72 -27.70 23.08
CA GLY A 17 -10.82 -26.56 22.95
C GLY A 17 -9.41 -27.00 22.56
N THR A 18 -9.25 -27.44 21.31
CA THR A 18 -7.95 -27.76 20.69
C THR A 18 -7.67 -26.88 19.44
N ALA A 19 -8.42 -25.79 19.24
CA ALA A 19 -8.26 -24.86 18.12
C ALA A 19 -7.18 -23.77 18.31
N ALA A 20 -6.16 -24.02 19.12
CA ALA A 20 -5.01 -23.13 19.28
C ALA A 20 -3.72 -23.97 19.48
N GLY A 21 -2.85 -24.03 18.46
CA GLY A 21 -1.46 -24.39 18.71
C GLY A 21 -0.72 -25.34 17.76
N ILE A 22 -1.13 -25.51 16.49
CA ILE A 22 -0.18 -25.97 15.47
C ILE A 22 -0.33 -25.07 14.25
N ARG A 23 0.34 -23.90 14.26
CA ARG A 23 0.64 -23.21 13.01
C ARG A 23 1.47 -24.19 12.18
N SER A 24 0.87 -24.71 11.12
CA SER A 24 1.56 -25.59 10.16
C SER A 24 2.74 -24.79 9.61
N ARG A 25 3.93 -25.40 9.54
CA ARG A 25 5.12 -24.76 8.95
C ARG A 25 4.78 -24.15 7.58
N PRO A 26 5.30 -22.95 7.24
CA PRO A 26 5.03 -22.28 5.97
C PRO A 26 5.23 -23.19 4.75
N SER A 27 6.31 -23.96 4.73
CA SER A 27 6.60 -24.97 3.69
C SER A 27 5.46 -25.97 3.48
N ILE A 28 4.86 -26.46 4.57
CA ILE A 28 3.73 -27.40 4.53
C ILE A 28 2.45 -26.70 4.05
N ALA A 29 2.22 -25.45 4.48
CA ALA A 29 1.07 -24.67 4.06
C ALA A 29 1.09 -24.43 2.54
N ILE A 30 2.26 -24.08 1.99
CA ILE A 30 2.46 -23.91 0.55
C ILE A 30 2.15 -25.20 -0.22
N ILE A 31 2.72 -26.34 0.20
CA ILE A 31 2.49 -27.62 -0.48
C ILE A 31 0.99 -27.96 -0.47
N LYS A 32 0.30 -27.76 0.65
CA LYS A 32 -1.14 -27.99 0.75
C LYS A 32 -1.94 -27.06 -0.17
N ARG A 33 -1.59 -25.77 -0.23
CA ARG A 33 -2.26 -24.80 -1.09
C ARG A 33 -2.10 -25.16 -2.56
N VAL A 34 -0.88 -25.47 -3.00
CA VAL A 34 -0.60 -25.89 -4.38
C VAL A 34 -1.29 -27.21 -4.72
N ALA A 35 -1.28 -28.19 -3.81
CA ALA A 35 -2.00 -29.46 -4.01
C ALA A 35 -3.51 -29.25 -4.21
N ASN A 36 -4.11 -28.36 -3.41
CA ASN A 36 -5.53 -28.03 -3.53
C ASN A 36 -5.85 -27.34 -4.86
N GLU A 37 -5.00 -26.40 -5.31
CA GLU A 37 -5.22 -25.67 -6.56
C GLU A 37 -5.03 -26.57 -7.79
N THR A 38 -4.02 -27.43 -7.78
CA THR A 38 -3.69 -28.33 -8.89
C THR A 38 -4.53 -29.60 -8.92
N GLY A 39 -5.21 -29.94 -7.81
CA GLY A 39 -5.90 -31.22 -7.63
C GLY A 39 -4.95 -32.42 -7.52
N ILE A 40 -3.64 -32.21 -7.40
CA ILE A 40 -2.62 -33.26 -7.26
C ILE A 40 -2.42 -33.56 -5.78
N SER A 41 -2.27 -34.84 -5.42
CA SER A 41 -1.98 -35.23 -4.05
C SER A 41 -0.67 -34.59 -3.54
N PRO A 42 -0.60 -34.07 -2.29
CA PRO A 42 0.64 -33.53 -1.71
C PRO A 42 1.84 -34.49 -1.75
N LEU A 43 1.59 -35.80 -1.78
CA LEU A 43 2.63 -36.84 -1.85
C LEU A 43 3.12 -37.13 -3.28
N GLU A 44 2.36 -36.69 -4.28
CA GLU A 44 2.70 -36.83 -5.70
C GLU A 44 3.39 -35.58 -6.26
N LEU A 45 3.32 -34.46 -5.54
CA LEU A 45 4.05 -33.25 -5.89
C LEU A 45 5.58 -33.45 -5.73
N PRO A 46 6.41 -32.88 -6.64
CA PRO A 46 7.86 -32.86 -6.47
C PRO A 46 8.27 -32.21 -5.14
N PRO A 47 9.35 -32.64 -4.47
CA PRO A 47 9.72 -32.06 -3.18
C PRO A 47 9.98 -30.55 -3.28
N LEU A 48 9.38 -29.72 -2.42
CA LEU A 48 9.59 -28.26 -2.45
C LEU A 48 11.07 -27.86 -2.28
N ASN A 49 11.85 -28.69 -1.57
CA ASN A 49 13.30 -28.50 -1.39
C ASN A 49 14.09 -28.51 -2.71
N GLU A 50 13.47 -29.00 -3.78
CA GLU A 50 14.01 -28.95 -5.14
C GLU A 50 14.04 -27.53 -5.72
N THR A 51 13.08 -26.70 -5.31
CA THR A 51 12.89 -25.33 -5.80
C THR A 51 13.54 -24.29 -4.88
N VAL A 52 13.38 -24.44 -3.57
CA VAL A 52 13.88 -23.51 -2.54
C VAL A 52 14.39 -24.29 -1.34
N ASP A 53 15.31 -23.76 -0.55
CA ASP A 53 15.69 -24.38 0.72
C ASP A 53 14.54 -24.23 1.74
N VAL A 54 13.91 -25.35 2.11
CA VAL A 54 12.71 -25.36 2.96
C VAL A 54 12.99 -24.92 4.40
N ASP A 55 14.18 -25.18 4.93
CA ASP A 55 14.54 -24.75 6.29
C ASP A 55 14.79 -23.23 6.33
N ALA A 56 15.37 -22.68 5.27
CA ALA A 56 15.54 -21.25 5.12
C ALA A 56 14.19 -20.54 4.86
N LEU A 57 13.33 -21.13 4.05
CA LEU A 57 11.97 -20.65 3.79
C LEU A 57 11.16 -20.60 5.09
N ASP A 58 11.15 -21.71 5.84
CA ASP A 58 10.45 -21.76 7.13
C ASP A 58 11.02 -20.69 8.06
N ARG A 59 12.35 -20.52 8.16
CA ARG A 59 12.96 -19.48 9.00
C ARG A 59 12.64 -18.04 8.59
N LEU A 60 12.51 -17.77 7.29
CA LEU A 60 12.12 -16.45 6.78
C LEU A 60 10.66 -16.11 7.08
N LEU A 61 9.82 -17.14 7.22
CA LEU A 61 8.38 -17.05 7.39
C LEU A 61 7.92 -17.55 8.78
N GLU A 62 8.87 -17.84 9.68
CA GLU A 62 8.61 -18.28 11.05
C GLU A 62 8.61 -17.09 12.01
N ASP A 63 7.82 -17.24 13.08
CA ASP A 63 7.52 -16.30 14.17
C ASP A 63 6.43 -15.23 13.95
N GLY A 64 5.22 -15.63 14.36
CA GLY A 64 4.78 -15.32 15.73
C GLY A 64 4.06 -14.00 15.94
N ASP A 65 4.45 -12.95 15.23
CA ASP A 65 3.92 -11.60 15.44
C ASP A 65 3.05 -11.18 14.24
N PRO A 66 1.71 -11.18 14.37
CA PRO A 66 0.83 -10.70 13.31
C PRO A 66 1.04 -9.20 13.01
N ASP A 67 1.71 -8.47 13.89
CA ASP A 67 2.01 -7.05 13.72
C ASP A 67 3.35 -6.82 13.01
N ARG A 68 4.06 -7.88 12.61
CA ARG A 68 5.37 -7.79 11.95
C ARG A 68 5.27 -8.26 10.48
N PRO A 69 5.40 -7.36 9.50
CA PRO A 69 5.35 -7.75 8.10
C PRO A 69 6.57 -8.62 7.75
N TRP A 70 6.31 -9.83 7.24
CA TRP A 70 7.34 -10.72 6.69
C TRP A 70 7.72 -10.30 5.27
N PRO A 71 8.88 -10.72 4.75
CA PRO A 71 9.18 -10.55 3.34
C PRO A 71 8.18 -11.32 2.46
N THR A 72 7.80 -10.72 1.33
CA THR A 72 7.05 -11.41 0.28
C THR A 72 7.99 -12.33 -0.50
N LEU A 73 7.57 -13.58 -0.74
CA LEU A 73 8.31 -14.54 -1.55
C LEU A 73 7.56 -14.88 -2.82
N VAL A 74 8.28 -14.95 -3.94
CA VAL A 74 7.72 -15.35 -5.24
C VAL A 74 8.63 -16.36 -5.92
N PHE A 75 8.09 -17.51 -6.30
CA PHE A 75 8.84 -18.54 -7.04
C PHE A 75 7.92 -19.39 -7.91
N ARG A 76 8.51 -20.16 -8.82
CA ARG A 76 7.78 -21.14 -9.64
C ARG A 76 7.87 -22.53 -9.04
N TYR A 77 6.74 -23.22 -8.95
CA TYR A 77 6.68 -24.58 -8.45
C TYR A 77 5.58 -25.36 -9.17
N VAL A 78 5.96 -26.49 -9.79
CA VAL A 78 5.06 -27.34 -10.60
C VAL A 78 4.34 -26.54 -11.69
N ASP A 79 5.08 -25.69 -12.40
CA ASP A 79 4.58 -24.77 -13.43
C ASP A 79 3.60 -23.69 -12.93
N TYR A 80 3.32 -23.57 -11.63
CA TYR A 80 2.56 -22.44 -11.07
C TYR A 80 3.48 -21.37 -10.50
N ARG A 81 3.01 -20.13 -10.49
CA ARG A 81 3.58 -19.05 -9.69
C ARG A 81 3.02 -19.15 -8.27
N VAL A 82 3.91 -19.30 -7.29
CA VAL A 82 3.57 -19.25 -5.87
C VAL A 82 4.01 -17.90 -5.33
N ARG A 83 3.09 -17.15 -4.73
CA ARG A 83 3.36 -15.93 -3.96
C ARG A 83 2.95 -16.16 -2.52
N VAL A 84 3.86 -15.87 -1.60
CA VAL A 84 3.59 -15.80 -0.17
C VAL A 84 3.67 -14.34 0.22
N GLY A 85 2.54 -13.74 0.58
CA GLY A 85 2.44 -12.34 0.97
C GLY A 85 3.02 -12.06 2.36
N ALA A 86 3.26 -10.79 2.65
CA ALA A 86 3.73 -10.32 3.96
C ALA A 86 2.73 -10.59 5.11
N ASP A 87 1.44 -10.78 4.77
CA ASP A 87 0.34 -11.18 5.64
C ASP A 87 0.23 -12.71 5.82
N GLY A 88 1.06 -13.48 5.13
CA GLY A 88 1.06 -14.93 5.13
C GLY A 88 0.04 -15.55 4.17
N GLU A 89 -0.70 -14.77 3.38
CA GLU A 89 -1.59 -15.30 2.35
C GLU A 89 -0.77 -15.98 1.25
N ILE A 90 -1.26 -17.14 0.78
CA ILE A 90 -0.59 -17.95 -0.24
C ILE A 90 -1.45 -17.96 -1.50
N GLU A 91 -0.97 -17.24 -2.50
CA GLU A 91 -1.54 -17.17 -3.83
C GLU A 91 -0.82 -18.12 -4.77
N VAL A 92 -1.61 -18.84 -5.58
CA VAL A 92 -1.12 -19.76 -6.61
C VAL A 92 -1.80 -19.36 -7.90
N THR A 93 -1.02 -18.93 -8.89
CA THR A 93 -1.55 -18.47 -10.19
C THR A 93 -0.86 -19.19 -11.35
N ASP A 94 -1.58 -19.34 -12.47
CA ASP A 94 -1.04 -19.90 -13.70
C ASP A 94 -0.08 -18.86 -14.35
N PRO A 95 1.15 -19.23 -14.71
CA PRO A 95 2.11 -18.32 -15.34
C PRO A 95 1.63 -17.77 -16.69
N ASP A 96 0.76 -18.48 -17.40
CA ASP A 96 0.27 -18.12 -18.73
C ASP A 96 -0.98 -17.23 -18.70
N GLU A 97 -1.75 -17.23 -17.60
CA GLU A 97 -2.92 -16.34 -17.44
C GLU A 97 -2.49 -14.89 -17.17
N ASP A 98 -1.35 -14.70 -16.52
CA ASP A 98 -0.91 -13.37 -16.09
C ASP A 98 0.14 -12.75 -17.02
N GLY A 99 1.08 -13.50 -17.59
CA GLY A 99 2.24 -12.88 -18.29
C GLY A 99 3.07 -11.93 -17.39
N ILE A 100 2.74 -11.86 -16.09
CA ILE A 100 3.30 -10.93 -15.11
C ILE A 100 4.67 -11.45 -14.69
N SER A 101 5.70 -10.64 -14.94
CA SER A 101 7.05 -10.86 -14.45
C SER A 101 7.07 -10.83 -12.91
N VAL A 102 7.97 -11.58 -12.29
CA VAL A 102 8.18 -11.65 -10.82
C VAL A 102 8.37 -10.26 -10.18
N VAL A 103 8.67 -9.23 -10.98
CA VAL A 103 9.04 -7.86 -10.58
C VAL A 103 8.04 -6.78 -11.05
N ASP A 104 6.90 -7.14 -11.65
CA ASP A 104 5.98 -6.14 -12.23
C ASP A 104 5.34 -5.21 -11.19
N GLU A 105 5.28 -5.62 -9.92
CA GLU A 105 4.77 -4.77 -8.85
C GLU A 105 5.76 -3.65 -8.49
N TRP A 106 7.07 -3.91 -8.60
CA TRP A 106 8.13 -3.02 -8.10
C TRP A 106 9.04 -2.51 -9.21
N THR A 107 8.48 -2.09 -10.35
CA THR A 107 9.21 -1.46 -11.48
C THR A 107 10.03 -0.21 -11.11
N HIS A 108 9.84 0.32 -9.91
CA HIS A 108 10.56 1.49 -9.42
C HIS A 108 11.95 1.17 -8.86
N VAL A 109 12.27 -0.11 -8.60
CA VAL A 109 13.60 -0.55 -8.14
C VAL A 109 14.60 -0.60 -9.29
N SER A 110 15.88 -0.55 -8.98
CA SER A 110 16.95 -0.70 -9.97
C SER A 110 18.08 -1.54 -9.40
N VAL A 111 18.70 -2.35 -10.25
CA VAL A 111 19.82 -3.22 -9.86
C VAL A 111 20.95 -2.40 -9.28
N VAL A 112 21.50 -2.87 -8.16
CA VAL A 112 22.69 -2.30 -7.52
C VAL A 112 23.92 -3.06 -8.00
N GLU A 113 24.89 -2.34 -8.54
CA GLU A 113 26.19 -2.91 -8.92
C GLU A 113 27.03 -3.18 -7.65
N GLU A 114 26.90 -4.39 -7.12
CA GLU A 114 27.66 -4.88 -5.98
C GLU A 114 28.56 -6.06 -6.39
N PRO A 115 29.87 -6.05 -6.07
CA PRO A 115 30.76 -7.17 -6.31
C PRO A 115 30.20 -8.48 -5.73
N ASP A 116 30.13 -9.52 -6.57
CA ASP A 116 29.52 -10.82 -6.23
C ASP A 116 30.46 -11.76 -5.45
N ASP A 117 31.64 -11.28 -5.05
CA ASP A 117 32.61 -12.05 -4.27
C ASP A 117 32.29 -12.10 -2.76
N ARG A 118 31.34 -11.28 -2.31
CA ARG A 118 30.91 -11.19 -0.91
C ARG A 118 29.61 -11.95 -0.67
N PRO A 119 29.38 -12.47 0.56
CA PRO A 119 28.09 -13.06 0.93
C PRO A 119 26.92 -12.09 0.72
N LEU A 120 25.77 -12.60 0.27
CA LEU A 120 24.57 -11.81 -0.01
C LEU A 120 24.21 -10.86 1.14
N ALA A 121 24.20 -11.34 2.39
CA ALA A 121 23.90 -10.52 3.55
C ALA A 121 24.81 -9.27 3.67
N VAL A 122 26.10 -9.40 3.32
CA VAL A 122 27.07 -8.28 3.36
C VAL A 122 26.83 -7.29 2.22
N ARG A 123 26.55 -7.81 1.01
CA ARG A 123 26.20 -7.00 -0.17
C ARG A 123 24.92 -6.22 0.08
N LEU A 124 23.90 -6.88 0.65
CA LEU A 124 22.61 -6.30 0.98
C LEU A 124 22.72 -5.15 1.99
N VAL A 125 23.42 -5.35 3.10
CA VAL A 125 23.65 -4.28 4.09
C VAL A 125 24.44 -3.12 3.48
N SER A 126 25.42 -3.39 2.63
CA SER A 126 26.21 -2.34 1.97
C SER A 126 25.36 -1.55 0.98
N ALA A 127 24.61 -2.22 0.11
CA ALA A 127 23.74 -1.61 -0.88
C ALA A 127 22.71 -0.67 -0.23
N ILE A 128 22.04 -1.12 0.85
CA ILE A 128 21.06 -0.30 1.56
C ILE A 128 21.73 0.86 2.29
N ALA A 129 22.87 0.64 2.96
CA ALA A 129 23.59 1.70 3.67
C ALA A 129 24.07 2.80 2.71
N ASP A 130 24.66 2.41 1.58
CA ASP A 130 25.19 3.33 0.59
C ASP A 130 24.06 4.13 -0.10
N ARG A 131 22.89 3.50 -0.30
CA ARG A 131 21.72 4.17 -0.91
C ARG A 131 20.96 5.08 0.06
N SER A 132 20.85 4.68 1.32
CA SER A 132 20.09 5.40 2.36
C SER A 132 20.90 6.44 3.11
N GLY A 133 22.24 6.32 3.10
CA GLY A 133 23.14 7.12 3.94
C GLY A 133 23.16 6.68 5.41
N TRP A 134 22.44 5.62 5.79
CA TRP A 134 22.45 5.09 7.15
C TRP A 134 23.72 4.29 7.44
N GLU A 135 24.13 4.28 8.71
CA GLU A 135 25.22 3.42 9.17
C GLU A 135 24.87 1.93 8.98
N ARG A 136 25.86 1.12 8.58
CA ARG A 136 25.69 -0.32 8.35
C ARG A 136 25.17 -1.08 9.57
N SER A 137 25.49 -0.63 10.78
CA SER A 137 24.98 -1.17 12.06
C SER A 137 23.46 -1.00 12.19
N ARG A 138 22.96 0.19 11.86
CA ARG A 138 21.53 0.50 11.84
C ARG A 138 20.80 -0.32 10.79
N VAL A 139 21.36 -0.39 9.57
CA VAL A 139 20.79 -1.20 8.48
C VAL A 139 20.72 -2.67 8.86
N ARG A 140 21.77 -3.24 9.46
CA ARG A 140 21.77 -4.64 9.91
C ARG A 140 20.67 -4.91 10.93
N THR A 141 20.48 -4.00 11.88
CA THR A 141 19.45 -4.12 12.92
C THR A 141 18.06 -4.12 12.30
N ALA A 142 17.77 -3.13 11.44
CA ALA A 142 16.48 -3.03 10.76
C ALA A 142 16.21 -4.22 9.82
N LEU A 143 17.23 -4.73 9.12
CA LEU A 143 17.09 -5.91 8.27
C LEU A 143 16.75 -7.16 9.08
N ALA A 144 17.47 -7.40 10.19
CA ALA A 144 17.21 -8.54 11.07
C ALA A 144 15.84 -8.48 11.74
N GLU A 145 15.20 -7.30 11.75
CA GLU A 145 13.82 -7.17 12.20
C GLU A 145 12.79 -7.61 11.14
N ILE A 146 13.17 -7.72 9.87
CA ILE A 146 12.25 -8.09 8.80
C ILE A 146 12.53 -9.51 8.33
N ALA A 147 13.80 -9.83 8.09
CA ALA A 147 14.21 -11.10 7.53
C ALA A 147 15.60 -11.51 8.07
N ASP A 148 15.74 -12.78 8.43
CA ASP A 148 17.03 -13.34 8.80
C ASP A 148 18.00 -13.30 7.58
N PRO A 149 19.11 -12.53 7.65
CA PRO A 149 20.05 -12.43 6.54
C PRO A 149 20.72 -13.76 6.15
N ASP A 150 20.89 -14.67 7.11
CA ASP A 150 21.44 -16.00 6.85
C ASP A 150 20.43 -16.88 6.13
N ALA A 151 19.15 -16.77 6.48
CA ALA A 151 18.06 -17.43 5.78
C ALA A 151 17.89 -16.89 4.35
N LEU A 152 17.97 -15.58 4.13
CA LEU A 152 18.02 -14.98 2.78
C LEU A 152 19.17 -15.56 1.95
N THR A 153 20.34 -15.68 2.56
CA THR A 153 21.53 -16.25 1.91
C THR A 153 21.38 -17.75 1.64
N GLN A 154 20.65 -18.47 2.49
CA GLN A 154 20.46 -19.92 2.38
C GLN A 154 19.38 -20.30 1.37
N LEU A 155 18.31 -19.51 1.27
CA LEU A 155 17.08 -19.79 0.50
C LEU A 155 17.35 -20.32 -0.92
N ASN A 156 18.25 -19.67 -1.64
CA ASN A 156 18.58 -19.95 -3.03
C ASN A 156 19.90 -20.71 -3.20
N ARG A 157 20.50 -21.23 -2.12
CA ARG A 157 21.75 -21.99 -2.23
C ARG A 157 21.55 -23.20 -3.15
N ARG A 158 22.65 -23.66 -3.73
CA ARG A 158 22.68 -24.96 -4.41
C ARG A 158 22.33 -26.07 -3.41
N ARG A 159 21.71 -27.12 -3.92
CA ARG A 159 21.49 -28.36 -3.15
C ARG A 159 22.83 -28.96 -2.73
N GLU A 160 22.85 -29.81 -1.71
CA GLU A 160 24.08 -30.48 -1.24
C GLU A 160 24.81 -31.27 -2.34
N ASN A 161 24.06 -31.76 -3.33
CA ASN A 161 24.59 -32.45 -4.50
C ASN A 161 25.13 -31.51 -5.61
N GLY A 162 25.17 -30.19 -5.38
CA GLY A 162 25.69 -29.18 -6.30
C GLY A 162 24.70 -28.69 -7.37
N VAL A 163 23.52 -29.30 -7.47
CA VAL A 163 22.47 -28.90 -8.42
C VAL A 163 21.91 -27.51 -8.02
N PRO A 164 21.86 -26.54 -8.95
CA PRO A 164 21.25 -25.25 -8.66
C PRO A 164 19.75 -25.40 -8.45
N ARG A 165 19.22 -24.63 -7.51
CA ARG A 165 17.79 -24.47 -7.32
C ARG A 165 17.28 -23.40 -8.30
N PRO A 166 16.06 -23.54 -8.86
CA PRO A 166 15.37 -22.43 -9.52
C PRO A 166 15.29 -21.18 -8.64
N GLY A 167 15.12 -21.36 -7.32
CA GLY A 167 15.14 -20.30 -6.32
C GLY A 167 13.85 -19.49 -6.24
N ALA A 168 13.87 -18.51 -5.34
CA ALA A 168 12.80 -17.55 -5.10
C ALA A 168 13.33 -16.13 -5.14
N THR A 169 12.46 -15.22 -5.57
CA THR A 169 12.65 -13.78 -5.39
C THR A 169 12.05 -13.38 -4.07
N VAL A 170 12.78 -12.59 -3.29
CA VAL A 170 12.36 -12.04 -2.00
C VAL A 170 12.19 -10.54 -2.13
N LEU A 171 11.04 -10.02 -1.70
CA LEU A 171 10.69 -8.62 -1.72
C LEU A 171 10.36 -8.15 -0.30
N PHE A 172 10.94 -7.04 0.13
CA PHE A 172 10.61 -6.43 1.42
C PHE A 172 10.99 -4.96 1.46
N SER A 173 10.36 -4.20 2.35
CA SER A 173 10.67 -2.79 2.54
C SER A 173 11.38 -2.57 3.87
N VAL A 174 12.49 -1.83 3.86
CA VAL A 174 13.30 -1.52 5.04
C VAL A 174 13.82 -0.09 4.97
N LEU A 175 13.68 0.67 6.06
CA LEU A 175 14.19 2.05 6.16
C LEU A 175 13.75 2.97 5.01
N GLY A 176 12.52 2.78 4.49
CA GLY A 176 11.96 3.56 3.38
C GLY A 176 12.47 3.17 1.99
N TYR A 177 13.13 2.01 1.90
CA TYR A 177 13.59 1.41 0.65
C TYR A 177 12.92 0.07 0.42
N ASP A 178 12.59 -0.16 -0.83
CA ASP A 178 12.07 -1.40 -1.36
C ASP A 178 13.24 -2.20 -1.92
N VAL A 179 13.39 -3.42 -1.42
CA VAL A 179 14.47 -4.33 -1.72
C VAL A 179 13.92 -5.54 -2.46
N VAL A 180 14.49 -5.83 -3.62
CA VAL A 180 14.28 -7.09 -4.33
C VAL A 180 15.59 -7.88 -4.36
N VAL A 181 15.55 -9.11 -3.89
CA VAL A 181 16.62 -10.08 -4.05
C VAL A 181 16.12 -11.19 -4.96
N ASP A 182 16.66 -11.29 -6.17
CA ASP A 182 16.25 -12.35 -7.10
C ASP A 182 16.84 -13.72 -6.74
N ALA A 183 16.43 -14.76 -7.46
CA ALA A 183 16.93 -16.13 -7.28
C ALA A 183 18.45 -16.27 -7.48
N GLY A 184 19.06 -15.37 -8.28
CA GLY A 184 20.50 -15.31 -8.51
C GLY A 184 21.29 -14.55 -7.46
N GLY A 185 20.62 -13.88 -6.51
CA GLY A 185 21.26 -13.02 -5.52
C GLY A 185 21.59 -11.62 -6.05
N THR A 186 20.98 -11.20 -7.15
CA THR A 186 20.99 -9.80 -7.59
C THR A 186 20.14 -8.97 -6.65
N ILE A 187 20.68 -7.84 -6.18
CA ILE A 187 19.97 -6.90 -5.31
C ILE A 187 19.49 -5.73 -6.17
N SER A 188 18.21 -5.40 -6.07
CA SER A 188 17.64 -4.18 -6.64
C SER A 188 17.02 -3.33 -5.54
N LEU A 189 17.24 -2.01 -5.60
CA LEU A 189 16.74 -1.07 -4.61
C LEU A 189 15.92 0.04 -5.27
N GLY A 190 14.83 0.41 -4.63
CA GLY A 190 14.02 1.58 -4.95
C GLY A 190 13.61 2.27 -3.65
N SER A 191 13.28 3.56 -3.70
CA SER A 191 12.67 4.21 -2.53
C SER A 191 11.17 3.88 -2.50
N THR A 192 10.62 3.54 -1.34
CA THR A 192 9.19 3.29 -1.14
C THR A 192 8.33 4.51 -1.53
N LEU A 193 8.83 5.72 -1.26
CA LEU A 193 8.20 6.96 -1.75
C LEU A 193 8.20 7.06 -3.29
N GLY A 194 9.23 6.50 -3.93
CA GLY A 194 9.35 6.40 -5.37
C GLY A 194 8.35 5.40 -5.98
N ARG A 195 8.07 4.29 -5.29
CA ARG A 195 6.98 3.37 -5.62
C ARG A 195 5.65 4.12 -5.59
N LEU A 196 5.29 4.70 -4.45
CA LEU A 196 4.06 5.48 -4.26
C LEU A 196 3.86 6.56 -5.33
N LYS A 197 4.94 7.25 -5.75
CA LYS A 197 4.88 8.26 -6.81
C LYS A 197 4.63 7.68 -8.21
N ARG A 198 5.10 6.46 -8.47
CA ARG A 198 4.97 5.76 -9.76
C ARG A 198 3.71 4.90 -9.78
N THR A 199 3.60 3.89 -8.94
CA THR A 199 2.48 2.93 -8.94
C THR A 199 1.20 3.52 -8.34
N GLY A 200 1.27 4.71 -7.74
CA GLY A 200 0.14 5.30 -7.06
C GLY A 200 -0.03 4.77 -5.63
N GLY A 201 -1.10 5.21 -4.98
CA GLY A 201 -1.47 4.86 -3.61
C GLY A 201 -2.27 5.99 -2.95
N ASN A 202 -2.67 5.75 -1.71
CA ASN A 202 -3.56 6.58 -0.93
C ASN A 202 -2.78 7.21 0.24
N VAL A 203 -2.78 8.53 0.28
CA VAL A 203 -2.01 9.32 1.25
C VAL A 203 -2.95 10.12 2.14
N LEU A 204 -2.82 9.96 3.45
CA LEU A 204 -3.52 10.81 4.41
C LEU A 204 -2.65 12.04 4.75
N ILE A 205 -3.19 13.24 4.61
CA ILE A 205 -2.55 14.47 5.11
C ILE A 205 -3.14 14.81 6.47
N VAL A 206 -2.28 14.94 7.48
CA VAL A 206 -2.66 15.31 8.84
C VAL A 206 -1.81 16.47 9.36
N GLY A 207 -2.24 17.08 10.46
CA GLY A 207 -1.58 18.20 11.10
C GLY A 207 -2.59 19.27 11.49
N GLY A 208 -2.52 19.72 12.75
CA GLY A 208 -3.28 20.87 13.23
C GLY A 208 -2.65 22.19 12.77
N VAL A 209 -2.49 22.36 11.46
CA VAL A 209 -1.86 23.53 10.84
C VAL A 209 -2.90 24.38 10.11
N PRO A 210 -2.60 25.67 9.85
CA PRO A 210 -3.43 26.52 9.00
C PRO A 210 -3.69 25.94 7.59
N ASP A 211 -4.85 26.25 7.02
CA ASP A 211 -5.32 25.72 5.73
C ASP A 211 -4.34 26.01 4.57
N ASP A 212 -3.64 27.14 4.59
CA ASP A 212 -2.64 27.51 3.57
C ASP A 212 -1.45 26.52 3.52
N LEU A 213 -1.06 25.94 4.65
CA LEU A 213 -0.02 24.91 4.68
C LEU A 213 -0.54 23.57 4.15
N VAL A 214 -1.80 23.25 4.43
CA VAL A 214 -2.47 22.07 3.88
C VAL A 214 -2.60 22.19 2.36
N ASP A 215 -2.94 23.37 1.87
CA ASP A 215 -3.03 23.67 0.44
C ASP A 215 -1.69 23.45 -0.27
N VAL A 216 -0.59 23.92 0.32
CA VAL A 216 0.77 23.68 -0.23
C VAL A 216 1.07 22.18 -0.30
N ALA A 217 0.76 21.42 0.75
CA ALA A 217 0.97 19.98 0.77
C ALA A 217 0.09 19.25 -0.27
N SER A 218 -1.18 19.62 -0.37
CA SER A 218 -2.14 19.11 -1.36
C SER A 218 -1.67 19.39 -2.79
N THR A 219 -1.27 20.63 -3.09
CA THR A 219 -0.71 21.01 -4.40
C THR A 219 0.52 20.19 -4.77
N ASN A 220 1.43 19.92 -3.83
CA ASN A 220 2.59 19.08 -4.10
C ASN A 220 2.20 17.64 -4.51
N LEU A 221 1.12 17.09 -3.95
CA LEU A 221 0.63 15.74 -4.29
C LEU A 221 -0.20 15.70 -5.58
N LEU A 222 -0.74 16.84 -6.03
CA LEU A 222 -1.38 17.01 -7.34
C LEU A 222 -0.40 16.96 -8.51
N GLY A 223 0.90 16.94 -8.20
CA GLY A 223 2.00 16.75 -9.14
C GLY A 223 2.23 17.96 -10.05
N ASP A 224 3.37 17.91 -10.73
CA ASP A 224 3.85 18.91 -11.67
C ASP A 224 2.76 19.35 -12.68
N PRO A 225 2.44 20.66 -12.79
CA PRO A 225 1.46 21.18 -13.74
C PRO A 225 1.84 20.97 -15.20
N ASP A 226 3.13 20.84 -15.53
CA ASP A 226 3.63 20.68 -16.90
C ASP A 226 3.52 19.23 -17.39
N ARG A 227 3.27 18.27 -16.48
CA ARG A 227 2.92 16.90 -16.85
C ARG A 227 1.42 16.80 -17.14
N ASN A 228 1.06 15.94 -18.09
CA ASN A 228 -0.32 15.68 -18.48
C ASN A 228 -1.09 14.84 -17.43
N ARG A 229 -1.13 15.33 -16.17
CA ARG A 229 -1.80 14.68 -15.06
C ARG A 229 -3.31 14.89 -15.16
N ARG A 230 -4.06 13.82 -14.93
CA ARG A 230 -5.52 13.87 -14.87
C ARG A 230 -5.92 14.07 -13.42
N ARG A 231 -6.59 15.18 -13.11
CA ARG A 231 -6.89 15.59 -11.73
C ARG A 231 -8.38 15.50 -11.46
N LEU A 232 -8.74 14.82 -10.38
CA LEU A 232 -10.10 14.72 -9.86
C LEU A 232 -10.13 15.32 -8.46
N PHE A 233 -11.00 16.32 -8.25
CA PHE A 233 -11.25 16.91 -6.95
C PHE A 233 -12.59 16.42 -6.44
N ALA A 234 -12.61 15.90 -5.23
CA ALA A 234 -13.81 15.55 -4.50
C ALA A 234 -13.93 16.56 -3.34
N LEU A 235 -14.79 17.56 -3.55
CA LEU A 235 -14.97 18.67 -2.64
C LEU A 235 -16.15 18.37 -1.72
N LEU A 236 -15.99 18.61 -0.42
CA LEU A 236 -17.05 18.49 0.57
C LEU A 236 -17.26 19.84 1.25
N ASP A 237 -18.41 20.48 0.96
CA ASP A 237 -18.79 21.81 1.46
C ASP A 237 -17.72 22.90 1.22
N ARG A 238 -17.04 22.84 0.08
CA ARG A 238 -15.93 23.76 -0.29
C ARG A 238 -16.19 24.40 -1.64
N ASN A 239 -15.78 25.65 -1.78
CA ASN A 239 -15.97 26.40 -3.02
C ASN A 239 -15.09 25.80 -4.15
N PRO A 240 -15.65 25.47 -5.33
CA PRO A 240 -14.90 24.98 -6.49
C PRO A 240 -13.71 25.86 -6.93
N GLY A 241 -13.73 27.16 -6.58
CA GLY A 241 -12.62 28.09 -6.83
C GLY A 241 -11.27 27.65 -6.24
N VAL A 242 -11.28 26.83 -5.19
CA VAL A 242 -10.05 26.25 -4.58
C VAL A 242 -9.21 25.47 -5.58
N VAL A 243 -9.85 24.88 -6.60
CA VAL A 243 -9.16 24.14 -7.67
C VAL A 243 -8.28 25.07 -8.50
N THR A 244 -8.77 26.26 -8.83
CA THR A 244 -8.01 27.27 -9.56
C THR A 244 -6.88 27.83 -8.70
N ASP A 245 -7.12 28.05 -7.40
CA ASP A 245 -6.10 28.53 -6.47
C ASP A 245 -4.94 27.54 -6.31
N ARG A 246 -5.23 26.23 -6.28
CA ARG A 246 -4.22 25.16 -6.11
C ARG A 246 -3.46 24.80 -7.38
N LEU A 247 -4.09 24.86 -8.55
CA LEU A 247 -3.51 24.42 -9.83
C LEU A 247 -3.08 25.57 -10.74
N GLY A 248 -3.56 26.78 -10.50
CA GLY A 248 -3.52 27.85 -11.49
C GLY A 248 -4.55 27.65 -12.61
N PRO A 249 -4.82 28.71 -13.39
CA PRO A 249 -5.94 28.75 -14.33
C PRO A 249 -5.82 27.74 -15.49
N THR A 250 -4.62 27.51 -16.00
CA THR A 250 -4.38 26.61 -17.14
C THR A 250 -4.64 25.15 -16.77
N SER A 251 -4.06 24.68 -15.66
CA SER A 251 -4.20 23.30 -15.21
C SER A 251 -5.55 23.01 -14.56
N ALA A 252 -6.25 24.04 -14.07
CA ALA A 252 -7.61 23.90 -13.56
C ALA A 252 -8.60 23.51 -14.68
N GLY A 253 -8.42 24.00 -15.92
CA GLY A 253 -9.34 23.73 -17.03
C GLY A 253 -9.47 22.25 -17.44
N SER A 254 -8.49 21.41 -17.10
CA SER A 254 -8.54 19.96 -17.33
C SER A 254 -8.94 19.15 -16.09
N ALA A 255 -9.09 19.81 -14.93
CA ALA A 255 -9.51 19.16 -13.70
C ALA A 255 -11.02 18.88 -13.70
N ARG A 256 -11.40 17.72 -13.18
CA ARG A 256 -12.80 17.33 -12.94
C ARG A 256 -13.14 17.50 -11.46
N ILE A 257 -14.36 17.92 -11.16
CA ILE A 257 -14.82 18.21 -9.80
C ILE A 257 -16.09 17.39 -9.52
N VAL A 258 -16.09 16.63 -8.44
CA VAL A 258 -17.30 16.08 -7.80
C VAL A 258 -17.57 16.97 -6.59
N ASP A 259 -18.68 17.70 -6.61
CA ASP A 259 -19.00 18.71 -5.61
C ASP A 259 -20.14 18.24 -4.69
N TYR A 260 -19.81 17.92 -3.44
CA TYR A 260 -20.79 17.56 -2.43
C TYR A 260 -21.13 18.77 -1.55
N ALA A 261 -22.32 19.33 -1.76
CA ALA A 261 -22.86 20.43 -0.97
C ALA A 261 -23.88 19.92 0.06
N ILE A 262 -23.62 20.13 1.35
CA ILE A 262 -24.56 19.77 2.42
C ILE A 262 -25.86 20.59 2.22
N SER A 263 -26.99 19.90 2.02
CA SER A 263 -28.24 20.46 1.49
C SER A 263 -28.89 21.58 2.33
N ALA A 264 -28.34 21.96 3.49
CA ALA A 264 -28.83 23.08 4.30
C ALA A 264 -28.49 24.47 3.71
N ARG A 265 -27.69 24.56 2.63
CA ARG A 265 -27.30 25.83 1.99
C ARG A 265 -27.76 26.02 0.54
N SER A 266 -28.58 25.14 0.00
CA SER A 266 -29.05 25.27 -1.38
C SER A 266 -30.20 26.29 -1.49
N VAL A 267 -29.86 27.59 -1.42
CA VAL A 267 -30.65 28.60 -2.12
C VAL A 267 -30.14 28.61 -3.54
N ALA A 268 -30.97 28.15 -4.46
CA ALA A 268 -30.70 28.14 -5.90
C ALA A 268 -30.17 29.51 -6.35
N THR A 269 -28.85 29.61 -6.49
CA THR A 269 -28.23 30.62 -7.32
C THR A 269 -28.01 29.92 -8.65
N THR A 270 -28.89 30.20 -9.61
CA THR A 270 -28.56 30.04 -11.03
C THR A 270 -27.40 30.99 -11.33
N GLY A 271 -26.20 30.55 -10.97
CA GLY A 271 -24.94 31.20 -11.27
C GLY A 271 -24.61 30.93 -12.72
N THR A 272 -24.43 32.01 -13.49
CA THR A 272 -23.78 32.02 -14.79
C THR A 272 -22.53 31.13 -14.75
N PRO A 273 -22.18 30.36 -15.80
CA PRO A 273 -20.95 29.59 -15.80
C PRO A 273 -19.79 30.57 -15.64
N VAL A 274 -19.20 30.61 -14.46
CA VAL A 274 -18.01 31.41 -14.20
C VAL A 274 -16.90 30.69 -14.96
N GLY A 275 -16.50 31.29 -16.08
CA GLY A 275 -15.37 30.81 -16.86
C GLY A 275 -14.09 30.78 -16.04
N GLU A 276 -13.21 29.85 -16.43
CA GLU A 276 -11.81 29.67 -15.98
C GLU A 276 -11.61 29.00 -14.59
N GLY A 277 -12.35 27.92 -14.34
CA GLY A 277 -12.09 26.97 -13.25
C GLY A 277 -12.43 25.53 -13.63
N GLY A 278 -12.10 24.56 -12.77
CA GLY A 278 -12.32 23.12 -13.05
C GLY A 278 -13.78 22.76 -13.37
N HIS A 279 -13.97 21.66 -14.08
CA HIS A 279 -15.28 21.25 -14.59
C HIS A 279 -16.02 20.40 -13.54
N VAL A 280 -17.09 20.95 -12.95
CA VAL A 280 -18.02 20.16 -12.12
C VAL A 280 -18.71 19.12 -12.99
N VAL A 281 -18.46 17.84 -12.70
CA VAL A 281 -18.98 16.71 -13.47
C VAL A 281 -20.16 16.03 -12.80
N ASP A 282 -20.23 16.08 -11.47
CA ASP A 282 -21.31 15.49 -10.66
C ASP A 282 -21.51 16.28 -9.37
N GLU A 283 -22.74 16.26 -8.85
CA GLU A 283 -23.17 16.90 -7.61
C GLU A 283 -23.98 15.89 -6.76
N PRO A 284 -23.31 14.94 -6.08
CA PRO A 284 -23.97 13.92 -5.28
C PRO A 284 -24.74 14.53 -4.10
N THR A 285 -25.85 13.90 -3.73
CA THR A 285 -26.80 14.42 -2.73
C THR A 285 -26.61 13.84 -1.34
N ASP A 286 -25.95 12.69 -1.23
CA ASP A 286 -25.55 12.06 0.03
C ASP A 286 -24.11 11.50 -0.04
N LEU A 287 -23.57 11.08 1.11
CA LEU A 287 -22.20 10.59 1.22
C LEU A 287 -21.98 9.25 0.52
N ASP A 288 -22.98 8.38 0.48
CA ASP A 288 -22.89 7.06 -0.16
C ASP A 288 -22.86 7.23 -1.69
N GLU A 289 -23.70 8.11 -2.25
CA GLU A 289 -23.68 8.54 -3.64
C GLU A 289 -22.35 9.25 -3.99
N PHE A 290 -21.83 10.10 -3.09
CA PHE A 290 -20.54 10.76 -3.26
C PHE A 290 -19.41 9.74 -3.41
N ALA A 291 -19.31 8.77 -2.49
CA ALA A 291 -18.27 7.76 -2.56
C ALA A 291 -18.35 6.91 -3.83
N ALA A 292 -19.56 6.47 -4.20
CA ALA A 292 -19.79 5.70 -5.42
C ALA A 292 -19.44 6.50 -6.69
N THR A 293 -19.79 7.79 -6.71
CA THR A 293 -19.50 8.69 -7.83
C THR A 293 -18.00 8.91 -7.99
N VAL A 294 -17.29 9.22 -6.91
CA VAL A 294 -15.84 9.40 -6.94
C VAL A 294 -15.14 8.13 -7.44
N ALA A 295 -15.48 6.95 -6.87
CA ALA A 295 -14.90 5.67 -7.30
C ALA A 295 -15.17 5.36 -8.78
N THR A 296 -16.40 5.62 -9.25
CA THR A 296 -16.79 5.45 -10.65
C THR A 296 -15.98 6.37 -11.57
N ARG A 297 -15.80 7.64 -11.18
CA ARG A 297 -15.04 8.62 -11.96
C ARG A 297 -13.54 8.29 -12.01
N VAL A 298 -12.99 7.77 -10.91
CA VAL A 298 -11.61 7.26 -10.87
C VAL A 298 -11.42 6.12 -11.88
N ARG A 299 -12.28 5.09 -11.85
CA ARG A 299 -12.21 3.94 -12.78
C ARG A 299 -12.46 4.32 -14.25
N ALA A 300 -13.29 5.33 -14.49
CA ALA A 300 -13.55 5.82 -15.86
C ALA A 300 -12.30 6.40 -16.57
N PHE A 301 -11.22 6.68 -15.85
CA PHE A 301 -9.98 7.13 -16.46
C PHE A 301 -9.25 6.02 -17.24
N GLU A 302 -9.43 4.74 -16.89
CA GLU A 302 -8.83 3.63 -17.65
C GLU A 302 -9.44 3.47 -19.05
N THR A 303 -10.74 3.71 -19.17
CA THR A 303 -11.54 3.38 -20.36
C THR A 303 -11.55 4.47 -21.44
N GLY A 304 -11.24 5.74 -21.10
CA GLY A 304 -11.39 6.88 -22.02
C GLY A 304 -10.14 7.27 -22.83
N ALA A 305 -8.96 6.88 -22.36
CA ALA A 305 -7.64 6.97 -23.00
C ALA A 305 -6.68 6.37 -21.97
N SER A 306 -5.97 5.29 -22.31
CA SER A 306 -5.08 4.59 -21.38
C SER A 306 -4.16 5.60 -20.67
N LEU A 307 -4.08 5.52 -19.34
CA LEU A 307 -3.05 6.23 -18.57
C LEU A 307 -1.71 5.95 -19.25
N SER A 308 -0.95 7.01 -19.56
CA SER A 308 0.30 6.84 -20.32
C SER A 308 1.39 6.29 -19.40
N GLU A 309 1.35 6.67 -18.12
CA GLU A 309 2.22 6.16 -17.07
C GLU A 309 1.43 5.97 -15.75
N PRO A 310 1.80 4.97 -14.93
CA PRO A 310 1.36 4.91 -13.54
C PRO A 310 1.55 6.26 -12.82
N GLY A 311 0.59 6.62 -11.96
CA GLY A 311 0.58 7.89 -11.23
C GLY A 311 0.12 9.11 -12.04
N ASP A 312 -0.41 8.92 -13.26
CA ASP A 312 -1.00 10.01 -14.06
C ASP A 312 -2.30 10.55 -13.47
N LEU A 313 -3.07 9.72 -12.78
CA LEU A 313 -4.27 10.15 -12.06
C LEU A 313 -3.89 10.72 -10.69
N ARG A 314 -4.44 11.90 -10.35
CA ARG A 314 -4.35 12.53 -9.04
C ARG A 314 -5.75 12.80 -8.49
N LEU A 315 -6.12 12.12 -7.41
CA LEU A 315 -7.35 12.37 -6.65
C LEU A 315 -7.04 13.26 -5.44
N CYS A 316 -7.86 14.28 -5.23
CA CYS A 316 -7.86 15.14 -4.05
C CYS A 316 -9.21 15.01 -3.34
N VAL A 317 -9.24 14.46 -2.13
CA VAL A 317 -10.39 14.57 -1.22
C VAL A 317 -10.11 15.69 -0.23
N ASP A 318 -10.77 16.83 -0.42
CA ASP A 318 -10.37 18.11 0.15
C ASP A 318 -10.49 18.21 1.68
N SER A 319 -11.45 17.50 2.25
CA SER A 319 -11.67 17.49 3.69
C SER A 319 -12.46 16.26 4.09
N LEU A 320 -11.91 15.44 4.99
CA LEU A 320 -12.62 14.32 5.58
C LEU A 320 -13.53 14.73 6.75
N ARG A 321 -13.45 15.98 7.23
CA ARG A 321 -14.21 16.44 8.41
C ARG A 321 -15.73 16.20 8.27
N PRO A 322 -16.39 16.55 7.14
CA PRO A 322 -17.83 16.32 7.00
C PRO A 322 -18.23 14.84 7.10
N ILE A 323 -17.41 13.94 6.55
CA ILE A 323 -17.65 12.49 6.61
C ILE A 323 -17.50 12.00 8.05
N ILE A 324 -16.45 12.46 8.74
CA ILE A 324 -16.18 12.08 10.14
C ILE A 324 -17.29 12.58 11.06
N ASP A 325 -17.78 13.80 10.86
CA ASP A 325 -18.84 14.39 11.67
C ASP A 325 -20.17 13.61 11.52
N GLU A 326 -20.46 13.07 10.34
CA GLU A 326 -21.69 12.30 10.07
C GLU A 326 -21.56 10.81 10.43
N ARG A 327 -20.45 10.17 10.06
CA ARG A 327 -20.28 8.70 10.08
C ARG A 327 -19.29 8.20 11.14
N GLY A 328 -18.58 9.11 11.82
CA GLY A 328 -17.50 8.75 12.73
C GLY A 328 -16.29 8.14 12.02
N ALA A 329 -15.26 7.75 12.79
CA ALA A 329 -14.02 7.23 12.23
C ALA A 329 -14.20 5.89 11.50
N GLU A 330 -14.92 4.93 12.09
CA GLU A 330 -15.16 3.61 11.47
C GLU A 330 -16.02 3.72 10.21
N GLY A 331 -17.08 4.53 10.25
CA GLY A 331 -17.90 4.78 9.06
C GLY A 331 -17.14 5.51 7.95
N THR A 332 -16.18 6.38 8.31
CA THR A 332 -15.28 7.02 7.33
C THR A 332 -14.38 5.98 6.66
N VAL A 333 -13.78 5.06 7.42
CA VAL A 333 -12.94 3.97 6.85
C VAL A 333 -13.75 3.16 5.85
N ALA A 334 -14.96 2.74 6.21
CA ALA A 334 -15.84 1.96 5.33
C ALA A 334 -16.26 2.74 4.08
N LEU A 335 -16.59 4.04 4.22
CA LEU A 335 -17.00 4.89 3.09
C LEU A 335 -15.84 5.13 2.10
N LEU A 336 -14.61 5.25 2.58
CA LEU A 336 -13.45 5.52 1.74
C LEU A 336 -12.89 4.27 1.04
N GLU A 337 -13.21 3.07 1.51
CA GLU A 337 -12.66 1.81 0.95
C GLU A 337 -12.87 1.70 -0.57
N PRO A 338 -14.09 1.89 -1.13
CA PRO A 338 -14.29 1.76 -2.57
C PRO A 338 -13.53 2.81 -3.39
N ILE A 339 -13.28 3.99 -2.81
CA ILE A 339 -12.49 5.05 -3.45
C ILE A 339 -11.02 4.65 -3.48
N ARG A 340 -10.49 4.15 -2.37
CA ARG A 340 -9.08 3.72 -2.28
C ARG A 340 -8.79 2.55 -3.18
N GLU A 341 -9.68 1.56 -3.22
CA GLU A 341 -9.61 0.44 -4.17
C GLU A 341 -9.59 0.97 -5.60
N ALA A 342 -10.54 1.85 -5.97
CA ALA A 342 -10.56 2.45 -7.30
C ALA A 342 -9.25 3.19 -7.65
N VAL A 343 -8.65 3.89 -6.69
CA VAL A 343 -7.34 4.57 -6.90
C VAL A 343 -6.22 3.55 -7.13
N ARG A 344 -6.21 2.43 -6.39
CA ARG A 344 -5.24 1.35 -6.56
C ARG A 344 -5.41 0.64 -7.90
N ASP A 345 -6.65 0.31 -8.28
CA ASP A 345 -7.00 -0.36 -9.54
C ASP A 345 -6.35 0.35 -10.73
N VAL A 346 -6.44 1.69 -10.74
CA VAL A 346 -5.93 2.53 -11.83
C VAL A 346 -4.48 3.00 -11.63
N SER A 347 -3.75 2.48 -10.64
CA SER A 347 -2.41 2.95 -10.27
C SER A 347 -2.30 4.47 -10.08
N GLY A 348 -3.34 5.10 -9.51
CA GLY A 348 -3.44 6.54 -9.28
C GLY A 348 -2.91 6.96 -7.92
N LEU A 349 -2.62 8.26 -7.71
CA LEU A 349 -2.34 8.79 -6.37
C LEU A 349 -3.56 9.55 -5.83
N GLY A 350 -4.16 9.03 -4.75
CA GLY A 350 -5.19 9.72 -3.99
C GLY A 350 -4.59 10.35 -2.74
N HIS A 351 -4.94 11.61 -2.46
CA HIS A 351 -4.64 12.20 -1.16
C HIS A 351 -5.91 12.72 -0.49
N PHE A 352 -5.95 12.54 0.83
CA PHE A 352 -7.13 12.76 1.66
C PHE A 352 -6.73 13.67 2.81
N VAL A 353 -7.46 14.76 2.98
CA VAL A 353 -7.06 15.82 3.91
C VAL A 353 -7.87 15.74 5.20
N LEU A 354 -7.18 15.61 6.32
CA LEU A 354 -7.76 15.68 7.65
C LEU A 354 -6.90 16.59 8.55
N PRO A 355 -7.20 17.90 8.61
CA PRO A 355 -6.36 18.89 9.29
C PRO A 355 -6.60 18.86 10.81
N VAL A 356 -6.20 17.77 11.44
CA VAL A 356 -6.21 17.54 12.89
C VAL A 356 -4.84 17.01 13.31
N GLY A 357 -4.48 17.14 14.58
CA GLY A 357 -3.20 16.61 15.07
C GLY A 357 -3.08 15.09 14.86
N ARG A 358 -1.87 14.61 14.56
CA ARG A 358 -1.59 13.19 14.31
C ARG A 358 -2.01 12.27 15.46
N GLU A 359 -1.86 12.75 16.70
CA GLU A 359 -2.23 12.00 17.91
C GLU A 359 -3.75 11.96 18.18
N SER A 360 -4.57 12.50 17.26
CA SER A 360 -6.02 12.40 17.37
C SER A 360 -6.49 10.94 17.23
N PRO A 361 -7.43 10.46 18.07
CA PRO A 361 -7.97 9.10 17.97
C PRO A 361 -8.59 8.77 16.61
N VAL A 362 -9.07 9.79 15.90
CA VAL A 362 -9.62 9.63 14.54
C VAL A 362 -8.52 9.31 13.53
N VAL A 363 -7.34 9.93 13.67
CA VAL A 363 -6.18 9.66 12.81
C VAL A 363 -5.66 8.25 13.07
N GLU A 364 -5.51 7.86 14.34
CA GLU A 364 -5.08 6.50 14.73
C GLU A 364 -5.97 5.42 14.10
N ARG A 365 -7.27 5.67 13.97
CA ARG A 365 -8.22 4.74 13.33
C ARG A 365 -8.11 4.72 11.80
N LEU A 366 -7.83 5.86 11.18
CA LEU A 366 -7.77 6.01 9.71
C LEU A 366 -6.41 5.57 9.16
N GLU A 367 -5.31 5.93 9.82
CA GLU A 367 -3.92 5.76 9.39
C GLU A 367 -3.60 4.35 8.84
N PRO A 368 -4.02 3.23 9.47
CA PRO A 368 -3.74 1.88 8.97
C PRO A 368 -4.35 1.54 7.61
N SER A 369 -5.35 2.31 7.18
CA SER A 369 -6.07 2.08 5.93
C SER A 369 -5.54 2.93 4.76
N PHE A 370 -4.44 3.66 4.97
CA PHE A 370 -3.70 4.41 3.96
C PHE A 370 -2.33 3.79 3.73
N ASP A 371 -1.74 4.05 2.55
CA ASP A 371 -0.41 3.55 2.19
C ASP A 371 0.70 4.42 2.83
N ALA A 372 0.39 5.70 3.04
CA ALA A 372 1.27 6.63 3.74
C ALA A 372 0.49 7.74 4.46
N THR A 373 1.15 8.39 5.42
CA THR A 373 0.66 9.60 6.07
C THR A 373 1.69 10.72 5.99
N VAL A 374 1.25 11.90 5.56
CA VAL A 374 2.03 13.14 5.57
C VAL A 374 1.58 13.95 6.77
N GLU A 375 2.45 14.04 7.77
CA GLU A 375 2.24 14.86 8.95
C GLU A 375 2.82 16.26 8.71
N LEU A 376 2.00 17.29 8.90
CA LEU A 376 2.37 18.68 8.78
C LEU A 376 2.55 19.33 10.15
N ARG A 377 3.55 20.21 10.27
CA ARG A 377 3.70 21.09 11.43
C ARG A 377 4.23 22.46 11.01
N ALA A 378 3.90 23.48 11.81
CA ALA A 378 4.64 24.73 11.81
C ALA A 378 5.86 24.57 12.72
N GLY A 379 7.05 24.42 12.14
CA GLY A 379 8.31 24.34 12.89
C GLY A 379 8.97 25.71 13.06
N ASP A 380 9.99 25.79 13.93
CA ASP A 380 10.74 27.04 14.18
C ASP A 380 11.44 27.59 12.94
N CYS A 381 11.80 26.70 12.00
CA CYS A 381 12.44 27.04 10.73
C CYS A 381 11.44 27.16 9.56
N GLY A 382 10.15 27.31 9.84
CA GLY A 382 9.08 27.37 8.84
C GLY A 382 8.24 26.09 8.77
N PRO A 383 7.35 25.98 7.77
CA PRO A 383 6.47 24.83 7.62
C PRO A 383 7.29 23.59 7.27
N GLN A 384 6.94 22.47 7.90
CA GLN A 384 7.64 21.20 7.75
C GLN A 384 6.65 20.07 7.55
N GLN A 385 7.11 19.02 6.89
CA GLN A 385 6.38 17.77 6.69
C GLN A 385 7.22 16.58 7.13
N ARG A 386 6.55 15.47 7.45
CA ARG A 386 7.14 14.18 7.76
C ARG A 386 6.31 13.08 7.13
N TRP A 387 6.96 12.10 6.51
CA TRP A 387 6.29 10.98 5.87
C TRP A 387 6.36 9.76 6.78
N HIS A 388 5.21 9.14 7.00
CA HIS A 388 5.05 7.81 7.60
C HIS A 388 4.68 6.86 6.47
N LEU A 389 5.58 5.93 6.15
CA LEU A 389 5.44 4.96 5.07
C LEU A 389 5.07 3.62 5.68
N HIS A 390 3.77 3.33 5.75
CA HIS A 390 3.21 2.27 6.58
C HIS A 390 3.69 0.88 6.19
N GLU A 391 3.77 0.59 4.89
CA GLU A 391 4.25 -0.70 4.39
C GLU A 391 5.71 -0.98 4.79
N SER A 392 6.52 0.06 4.94
CA SER A 392 7.94 -0.07 5.33
C SER A 392 8.20 0.17 6.82
N GLY A 393 7.16 0.51 7.60
CA GLY A 393 7.29 0.96 8.98
C GLY A 393 8.20 2.19 9.16
N TYR A 394 8.51 2.91 8.08
CA TYR A 394 9.53 3.95 8.09
C TYR A 394 8.93 5.33 8.25
N THR A 395 9.52 6.11 9.15
CA THR A 395 9.20 7.53 9.33
C THR A 395 10.41 8.37 8.95
N THR A 396 10.22 9.35 8.07
CA THR A 396 11.29 10.28 7.69
C THR A 396 11.60 11.26 8.82
N ASP A 397 12.75 11.92 8.74
CA ASP A 397 12.96 13.16 9.49
C ASP A 397 12.01 14.26 9.01
N TRP A 398 11.88 15.32 9.82
CA TRP A 398 11.15 16.52 9.42
C TRP A 398 11.90 17.25 8.32
N ILE A 399 11.24 17.42 7.18
CA ILE A 399 11.76 18.12 6.00
C ILE A 399 10.96 19.40 5.78
N GLY A 400 11.59 20.44 5.22
CA GLY A 400 10.88 21.67 4.88
C GLY A 400 9.76 21.42 3.88
N LEU A 401 8.60 22.05 4.11
CA LEU A 401 7.48 22.07 3.18
C LEU A 401 7.74 23.18 2.14
N GLY A 402 8.52 22.85 1.11
CA GLY A 402 8.71 23.71 -0.07
C GLY A 402 7.72 23.35 -1.18
N ARG A 403 7.42 24.28 -2.09
CA ARG A 403 6.79 23.93 -3.36
C ARG A 403 7.77 23.11 -4.19
N SER A 404 7.28 22.08 -4.86
CA SER A 404 8.11 21.14 -5.65
C SER A 404 8.91 21.81 -6.78
N ASP A 405 8.67 23.10 -7.08
CA ASP A 405 9.37 23.91 -8.09
C ASP A 405 10.69 24.53 -7.60
N GLU A 406 11.05 24.40 -6.31
CA GLU A 406 12.30 24.97 -5.76
C GLU A 406 13.44 23.95 -5.54
N ARG A 407 13.42 22.79 -6.23
CA ARG A 407 14.54 21.82 -6.15
C ARG A 407 15.00 21.24 -7.49
#